data_AF-X0VRY8-F1
#
_entry.id   AF-X0VRY8-F1
#
_cell.length_a   1.000
_cell.length_b   1.000
_cell.length_c   1.000
_cell.angle_alpha   90.00
_cell.angle_beta   90.00
_cell.angle_gamma   90.00
#
_symmetry.space_group_name_H-M   'P 1'
#
loop_
_entity.id
_entity.type
_entity.pdbx_description
1 polymer ?
#
loop_
_entity_poly.entity_id
_entity_poly.type
_entity_poly.pdbx_seq_one_letter_code
_entity_poly.pdbx_strand_id
1 'polypeptide(L)'
;GGTFLHSSRTDPARMAKAIVPEHLQDSYNAKVNDLTPEVLKNLDFLGIDYLIPIGGDDTLSYAVRLYQEGARVVAIPKTMDNDVPGTDYCIGFSTCVTRTIMMTNSLRTSAGSHERFLVLEVFGRYAGFTAMLPTMAGAANRCVIPEYKFNIQKLTELLTHDRNENPSKYAVVLVSEGATFEGGEMVFTNATKDAYGHAKLGGIGDLVSEKLKELSPNYNNGRPIDVINQKLGYLVRGGDPDATDSIVPMAYGNLALDIILKGIHGRLVVLK
;
A
#
# COMPACT_ATOMS: atom_id res chain seq x y z
N GLY A 1 4.30 15.28 -7.22
CA GLY A 1 4.93 14.09 -6.59
C GLY A 1 5.27 13.02 -7.62
N GLY A 2 5.49 11.77 -7.20
CA GLY A 2 6.10 10.71 -8.03
C GLY A 2 7.62 10.66 -7.91
N THR A 3 8.30 9.95 -8.81
CA THR A 3 9.77 9.94 -8.91
C THR A 3 10.22 10.34 -10.31
N PHE A 4 11.18 11.25 -10.41
CA PHE A 4 11.84 11.61 -11.67
C PHE A 4 13.02 10.69 -12.01
N LEU A 5 13.48 9.88 -11.04
CA LEU A 5 14.60 8.94 -11.18
C LEU A 5 14.21 7.61 -11.82
N HIS A 6 12.95 7.47 -12.25
CA HIS A 6 12.33 6.20 -12.63
C HIS A 6 12.21 5.21 -11.46
N SER A 7 11.44 4.14 -11.66
CA SER A 7 11.33 3.01 -10.73
C SER A 7 10.96 1.78 -11.54
N SER A 8 11.66 0.67 -11.27
CA SER A 8 11.40 -0.63 -11.88
C SER A 8 10.86 -1.62 -10.85
N ARG A 9 10.14 -2.64 -11.31
CA ARG A 9 9.70 -3.79 -10.52
C ARG A 9 10.65 -4.95 -10.77
N THR A 10 11.85 -4.90 -10.20
CA THR A 10 12.92 -5.86 -10.50
C THR A 10 13.64 -6.27 -9.23
N ASP A 11 13.72 -7.57 -8.98
CA ASP A 11 14.57 -8.15 -7.94
C ASP A 11 15.89 -8.64 -8.57
N PRO A 12 17.01 -7.92 -8.43
CA PRO A 12 18.28 -8.35 -9.01
C PRO A 12 18.79 -9.66 -8.40
N ALA A 13 18.41 -10.00 -7.16
CA ALA A 13 18.81 -11.28 -6.56
C ALA A 13 18.08 -12.48 -7.16
N ARG A 14 16.94 -12.25 -7.84
CA ARG A 14 16.04 -13.30 -8.36
C ARG A 14 15.47 -12.95 -9.73
N MET A 15 16.33 -12.57 -10.66
CA MET A 15 15.91 -12.15 -11.99
C MET A 15 15.57 -13.34 -12.90
N ALA A 16 14.36 -13.36 -13.47
CA ALA A 16 13.99 -14.36 -14.46
C ALA A 16 14.77 -14.17 -15.77
N LYS A 17 15.15 -15.27 -16.44
CA LYS A 17 15.91 -15.23 -17.71
C LYS A 17 15.35 -14.25 -18.75
N ALA A 18 14.02 -14.19 -18.88
CA ALA A 18 13.34 -13.36 -19.87
C ALA A 18 13.52 -11.85 -19.68
N ILE A 19 13.93 -11.40 -18.49
CA ILE A 19 14.14 -9.98 -18.17
C ILE A 19 15.61 -9.65 -17.91
N VAL A 20 16.52 -10.61 -18.11
CA VAL A 20 17.97 -10.37 -18.07
C VAL A 20 18.36 -9.46 -19.25
N PRO A 21 19.13 -8.38 -19.03
CA PRO A 21 19.60 -7.50 -20.10
C PRO A 21 20.33 -8.28 -21.20
N GLU A 22 20.11 -7.92 -22.45
CA GLU A 22 20.61 -8.67 -23.63
C GLU A 22 22.12 -8.95 -23.55
N HIS A 23 22.93 -7.94 -23.18
CA HIS A 23 24.38 -8.06 -23.05
C HIS A 23 24.86 -8.97 -21.89
N LEU A 24 23.96 -9.45 -21.04
CA LEU A 24 24.26 -10.34 -19.91
C LEU A 24 23.67 -11.75 -20.08
N GLN A 25 22.86 -12.00 -21.11
CA GLN A 25 22.15 -13.27 -21.27
C GLN A 25 23.07 -14.47 -21.49
N ASP A 26 24.26 -14.25 -22.03
CA ASP A 26 25.28 -15.30 -22.21
C ASP A 26 25.84 -15.78 -20.85
N SER A 27 25.98 -14.86 -19.89
CA SER A 27 26.53 -15.13 -18.55
C SER A 27 25.46 -15.57 -17.55
N TYR A 28 24.23 -15.09 -17.70
CA TYR A 28 23.11 -15.34 -16.78
C TYR A 28 21.97 -16.06 -17.52
N ASN A 29 22.13 -17.37 -17.70
CA ASN A 29 21.24 -18.19 -18.52
C ASN A 29 20.32 -19.14 -17.74
N ALA A 30 20.40 -19.12 -16.40
CA ALA A 30 19.58 -19.95 -15.52
C ALA A 30 18.12 -19.46 -15.52
N LYS A 31 17.20 -20.29 -15.01
CA LYS A 31 15.78 -19.91 -14.91
C LYS A 31 15.58 -18.66 -14.02
N VAL A 32 16.35 -18.58 -12.93
CA VAL A 32 16.42 -17.47 -11.99
C VAL A 32 17.90 -17.16 -11.77
N ASN A 33 18.28 -15.89 -11.86
CA ASN A 33 19.66 -15.42 -11.86
C ASN A 33 19.86 -14.36 -10.76
N ASP A 34 20.97 -14.44 -10.03
CA ASP A 34 21.40 -13.39 -9.10
C ASP A 34 22.36 -12.44 -9.83
N LEU A 35 21.87 -11.26 -10.20
CA LEU A 35 22.62 -10.19 -10.86
C LEU A 35 23.17 -9.18 -9.85
N THR A 36 23.13 -9.45 -8.55
CA THR A 36 23.76 -8.60 -7.53
C THR A 36 25.23 -8.28 -7.83
N PRO A 37 26.06 -9.21 -8.37
CA PRO A 37 27.41 -8.87 -8.81
C PRO A 37 27.46 -7.75 -9.86
N GLU A 38 26.53 -7.72 -10.81
CA GLU A 38 26.47 -6.65 -11.81
C GLU A 38 26.00 -5.32 -11.21
N VAL A 39 25.11 -5.36 -10.22
CA VAL A 39 24.72 -4.16 -9.45
C VAL A 39 25.96 -3.55 -8.77
N LEU A 40 26.78 -4.37 -8.10
CA LEU A 40 27.99 -3.91 -7.42
C LEU A 40 29.02 -3.35 -8.41
N LYS A 41 29.24 -4.02 -9.56
CA LYS A 41 30.11 -3.50 -10.63
C LYS A 41 29.62 -2.15 -11.14
N ASN A 42 28.31 -1.96 -11.29
CA ASN A 42 27.76 -0.68 -11.72
C ASN A 42 27.94 0.42 -10.67
N LEU A 43 27.77 0.11 -9.38
CA LEU A 43 28.04 1.07 -8.31
C LEU A 43 29.52 1.50 -8.30
N ASP A 44 30.44 0.53 -8.46
CA ASP A 44 31.89 0.79 -8.54
C ASP A 44 32.26 1.60 -9.79
N PHE A 45 31.76 1.21 -10.96
CA PHE A 45 31.98 1.93 -12.22
C PHE A 45 31.49 3.38 -12.16
N LEU A 46 30.38 3.64 -11.48
CA LEU A 46 29.83 4.98 -11.28
C LEU A 46 30.54 5.76 -10.16
N GLY A 47 31.44 5.14 -9.40
CA GLY A 47 32.11 5.75 -8.26
C GLY A 47 31.15 6.09 -7.11
N ILE A 48 30.12 5.26 -6.89
CA ILE A 48 29.13 5.50 -5.83
C ILE A 48 29.66 4.97 -4.49
N ASP A 49 30.10 5.88 -3.63
CA ASP A 49 30.60 5.54 -2.29
C ASP A 49 29.49 5.11 -1.32
N TYR A 50 28.30 5.71 -1.44
CA TYR A 50 27.13 5.46 -0.58
C TYR A 50 25.86 5.40 -1.40
N LEU A 51 25.01 4.42 -1.12
CA LEU A 51 23.69 4.27 -1.71
C LEU A 51 22.60 4.59 -0.67
N ILE A 52 21.64 5.44 -1.03
CA ILE A 52 20.46 5.74 -0.21
C ILE A 52 19.23 5.08 -0.86
N PRO A 53 18.91 3.82 -0.54
CA PRO A 53 17.71 3.17 -1.05
C PRO A 53 16.46 3.72 -0.35
N ILE A 54 15.46 4.11 -1.15
CA ILE A 54 14.19 4.67 -0.68
C ILE A 54 13.04 3.74 -1.11
N GLY A 55 12.47 2.98 -0.17
CA GLY A 55 11.46 1.99 -0.54
C GLY A 55 10.79 1.31 0.64
N GLY A 56 9.91 0.37 0.30
CA GLY A 56 9.25 -0.51 1.27
C GLY A 56 10.04 -1.81 1.45
N ASP A 57 9.39 -2.84 1.97
CA ASP A 57 10.01 -4.12 2.33
C ASP A 57 10.93 -4.71 1.24
N ASP A 58 10.46 -4.80 -0.01
CA ASP A 58 11.24 -5.29 -1.16
C ASP A 58 12.60 -4.56 -1.33
N THR A 59 12.56 -3.23 -1.32
CA THR A 59 13.74 -2.38 -1.53
C THR A 59 14.66 -2.41 -0.31
N LEU A 60 14.10 -2.37 0.89
CA LEU A 60 14.86 -2.36 2.14
C LEU A 60 15.53 -3.72 2.39
N SER A 61 14.85 -4.82 2.05
CA SER A 61 15.42 -6.17 2.10
C SER A 61 16.60 -6.31 1.12
N TYR A 62 16.47 -5.78 -0.12
CA TYR A 62 17.58 -5.78 -1.06
C TYR A 62 18.73 -4.86 -0.61
N ALA A 63 18.44 -3.74 0.06
CA ALA A 63 19.46 -2.88 0.67
C ALA A 63 20.27 -3.61 1.74
N VAL A 64 19.64 -4.47 2.55
CA VAL A 64 20.34 -5.33 3.50
C VAL A 64 21.26 -6.32 2.78
N ARG A 65 20.82 -6.91 1.66
CA ARG A 65 21.69 -7.77 0.84
C ARG A 65 22.90 -6.99 0.31
N LEU A 66 22.71 -5.81 -0.27
CA LEU A 66 23.82 -4.98 -0.76
C LEU A 66 24.81 -4.63 0.35
N TYR A 67 24.32 -4.33 1.56
CA TYR A 67 25.17 -4.09 2.72
C TYR A 67 26.03 -5.31 3.08
N GLN A 68 25.45 -6.52 3.08
CA GLN A 68 26.16 -7.76 3.35
C GLN A 68 27.25 -8.05 2.30
N GLU A 69 27.07 -7.55 1.08
CA GLU A 69 28.05 -7.62 -0.02
C GLU A 69 29.08 -6.49 0.01
N GLY A 70 29.07 -5.64 1.04
CA GLY A 70 30.06 -4.58 1.26
C GLY A 70 29.67 -3.20 0.74
N ALA A 71 28.48 -3.03 0.13
CA ALA A 71 28.01 -1.71 -0.25
C ALA A 71 27.66 -0.86 1.00
N ARG A 72 28.01 0.42 0.99
CA ARG A 72 27.64 1.32 2.08
C ARG A 72 26.25 1.86 1.83
N VAL A 73 25.29 1.44 2.65
CA VAL A 73 23.88 1.84 2.51
C VAL A 73 23.38 2.63 3.71
N VAL A 74 22.55 3.64 3.47
CA VAL A 74 21.72 4.30 4.48
C VAL A 74 20.30 4.40 3.93
N ALA A 75 19.38 3.62 4.47
CA ALA A 75 18.06 3.45 3.86
C ALA A 75 17.01 4.42 4.42
N ILE A 76 15.98 4.72 3.61
CA ILE A 76 14.84 5.56 3.99
C ILE A 76 13.53 4.79 3.74
N PRO A 77 12.63 4.69 4.74
CA PRO A 77 11.39 3.96 4.60
C PRO A 77 10.37 4.73 3.75
N LYS A 78 9.90 4.10 2.68
CA LYS A 78 8.87 4.63 1.78
C LYS A 78 7.84 3.56 1.46
N THR A 79 6.67 3.69 2.06
CA THR A 79 5.49 2.85 1.80
C THR A 79 4.27 3.67 2.18
N MET A 80 3.22 3.59 1.36
CA MET A 80 1.93 4.22 1.68
C MET A 80 1.16 3.41 2.73
N ASP A 81 1.56 2.17 2.98
CA ASP A 81 0.90 1.28 3.94
C ASP A 81 1.38 1.55 5.37
N ASN A 82 2.46 2.33 5.55
CA ASN A 82 3.13 2.61 6.82
C ASN A 82 3.52 1.36 7.61
N ASP A 83 3.99 0.33 6.89
CA ASP A 83 4.18 -1.02 7.41
C ASP A 83 5.65 -1.45 7.55
N VAL A 84 6.60 -0.52 7.47
CA VAL A 84 8.02 -0.82 7.74
C VAL A 84 8.25 -0.92 9.25
N PRO A 85 8.71 -2.07 9.78
CA PRO A 85 8.94 -2.23 11.21
C PRO A 85 10.02 -1.30 11.76
N GLY A 86 9.77 -0.73 12.95
CA GLY A 86 10.76 0.07 13.69
C GLY A 86 10.77 1.57 13.41
N THR A 87 9.90 2.04 12.51
CA THR A 87 9.58 3.46 12.29
C THR A 87 8.10 3.69 12.47
N ASP A 88 7.71 4.86 12.98
CA ASP A 88 6.31 5.26 13.12
C ASP A 88 5.77 5.93 11.84
N TYR A 89 6.66 6.31 10.93
CA TYR A 89 6.31 7.00 9.70
C TYR A 89 7.10 6.55 8.47
N CYS A 90 6.40 6.37 7.36
CA CYS A 90 6.95 6.08 6.04
C CYS A 90 6.54 7.16 5.04
N ILE A 91 7.46 7.53 4.15
CA ILE A 91 7.19 8.56 3.14
C ILE A 91 6.01 8.16 2.25
N GLY A 92 5.06 9.08 2.08
CA GLY A 92 3.86 8.93 1.25
C GLY A 92 2.60 8.51 2.03
N PHE A 93 2.75 8.13 3.30
CA PHE A 93 1.63 7.68 4.12
C PHE A 93 0.60 8.78 4.40
N SER A 94 1.06 9.96 4.87
CA SER A 94 0.15 11.08 5.18
C SER A 94 -0.66 11.49 3.96
N THR A 95 -0.02 11.62 2.80
CA THR A 95 -0.68 11.97 1.54
C THR A 95 -1.72 10.93 1.15
N CYS A 96 -1.43 9.63 1.34
CA CYS A 96 -2.41 8.57 1.09
C CYS A 96 -3.65 8.74 1.99
N VAL A 97 -3.45 8.96 3.30
CA VAL A 97 -4.54 9.20 4.24
C VAL A 97 -5.36 10.43 3.85
N THR A 98 -4.69 11.57 3.62
CA THR A 98 -5.31 12.84 3.21
C THR A 98 -6.15 12.67 1.95
N ARG A 99 -5.61 12.00 0.93
CA ARG A 99 -6.33 11.76 -0.33
C ARG A 99 -7.50 10.81 -0.15
N THR A 100 -7.35 9.73 0.61
CA THR A 100 -8.47 8.81 0.91
C THR A 100 -9.62 9.57 1.57
N ILE A 101 -9.35 10.44 2.54
CA ILE A 101 -10.37 11.28 3.19
C ILE A 101 -11.05 12.18 2.16
N MET A 102 -10.27 12.90 1.34
CA MET A 102 -10.81 13.81 0.31
C MET A 102 -11.70 13.08 -0.69
N MET A 103 -11.22 11.96 -1.23
CA MET A 103 -11.96 11.18 -2.24
C MET A 103 -13.23 10.57 -1.65
N THR A 104 -13.17 10.10 -0.41
CA THR A 104 -14.35 9.62 0.30
C THR A 104 -15.39 10.72 0.42
N ASN A 105 -14.99 11.92 0.85
CA ASN A 105 -15.89 13.07 0.96
C ASN A 105 -16.51 13.47 -0.39
N SER A 106 -15.74 13.44 -1.47
CA SER A 106 -16.26 13.73 -2.81
C SER A 106 -17.34 12.73 -3.27
N LEU A 107 -17.22 11.45 -2.86
CA LEU A 107 -18.16 10.39 -3.23
C LEU A 107 -19.41 10.32 -2.33
N ARG A 108 -19.38 10.94 -1.14
CA ARG A 108 -20.52 10.94 -0.19
C ARG A 108 -21.79 11.52 -0.80
N THR A 109 -21.68 12.60 -1.56
CA THR A 109 -22.84 13.23 -2.21
C THR A 109 -23.53 12.22 -3.13
N SER A 110 -22.76 11.49 -3.94
CA SER A 110 -23.31 10.44 -4.81
C SER A 110 -23.94 9.29 -4.03
N ALA A 111 -23.33 8.88 -2.91
CA ALA A 111 -23.91 7.85 -2.03
C ALA A 111 -25.24 8.32 -1.40
N GLY A 112 -25.31 9.56 -0.94
CA GLY A 112 -26.50 10.15 -0.34
C GLY A 112 -27.63 10.36 -1.34
N SER A 113 -27.36 10.84 -2.56
CA SER A 113 -28.39 11.06 -3.59
C SER A 113 -29.09 9.77 -4.04
N HIS A 114 -28.47 8.62 -3.85
CA HIS A 114 -29.06 7.31 -4.16
C HIS A 114 -29.37 6.47 -2.92
N GLU A 115 -29.14 7.00 -1.72
CA GLU A 115 -29.30 6.32 -0.44
C GLU A 115 -28.57 4.95 -0.36
N ARG A 116 -27.29 4.91 -0.76
CA ARG A 116 -26.53 3.66 -0.94
C ARG A 116 -25.48 3.44 0.14
N PHE A 117 -24.98 2.21 0.25
CA PHE A 117 -23.67 2.01 0.86
C PHE A 117 -22.57 2.51 -0.08
N LEU A 118 -21.54 3.11 0.48
CA LEU A 118 -20.32 3.48 -0.24
C LEU A 118 -19.18 2.59 0.24
N VAL A 119 -18.73 1.70 -0.62
CA VAL A 119 -17.60 0.79 -0.37
C VAL A 119 -16.39 1.34 -1.11
N LEU A 120 -15.31 1.61 -0.39
CA LEU A 120 -14.06 2.08 -0.97
C LEU A 120 -12.94 1.10 -0.65
N GLU A 121 -12.39 0.47 -1.70
CA GLU A 121 -11.22 -0.38 -1.58
C GLU A 121 -9.95 0.48 -1.55
N VAL A 122 -9.14 0.30 -0.51
CA VAL A 122 -7.88 1.02 -0.28
C VAL A 122 -6.71 0.04 -0.18
N PHE A 123 -5.48 0.54 -0.36
CA PHE A 123 -4.26 -0.24 -0.13
C PHE A 123 -4.16 -0.69 1.34
N GLY A 124 -3.15 -1.50 1.68
CA GLY A 124 -3.01 -2.13 2.99
C GLY A 124 -3.01 -3.65 2.87
N ARG A 125 -1.93 -4.18 2.31
CA ARG A 125 -1.83 -5.63 2.05
C ARG A 125 -1.72 -6.43 3.34
N TYR A 126 -0.84 -6.01 4.23
CA TYR A 126 -0.54 -6.70 5.48
C TYR A 126 -0.87 -5.85 6.72
N ALA A 127 -1.14 -4.56 6.53
CA ALA A 127 -1.46 -3.62 7.59
C ALA A 127 -2.65 -2.73 7.20
N GLY A 128 -3.51 -2.43 8.18
CA GLY A 128 -4.77 -1.72 8.00
C GLY A 128 -4.71 -0.20 8.15
N PHE A 129 -3.52 0.39 8.30
CA PHE A 129 -3.36 1.81 8.66
C PHE A 129 -4.06 2.78 7.68
N THR A 130 -4.00 2.47 6.39
CA THR A 130 -4.62 3.20 5.27
C THR A 130 -6.14 3.16 5.27
N ALA A 131 -6.77 2.16 5.89
CA ALA A 131 -8.21 2.11 6.09
C ALA A 131 -8.60 2.66 7.47
N MET A 132 -7.82 2.36 8.50
CA MET A 132 -8.10 2.71 9.88
C MET A 132 -8.00 4.22 10.14
N LEU A 133 -6.90 4.88 9.74
CA LEU A 133 -6.72 6.30 10.04
C LEU A 133 -7.74 7.22 9.35
N PRO A 134 -8.05 7.07 8.04
CA PRO A 134 -9.13 7.85 7.44
C PRO A 134 -10.48 7.62 8.13
N THR A 135 -10.76 6.38 8.55
CA THR A 135 -11.99 6.05 9.28
C THR A 135 -12.04 6.75 10.63
N MET A 136 -10.94 6.73 11.39
CA MET A 136 -10.81 7.48 12.65
C MET A 136 -10.95 8.99 12.45
N ALA A 137 -10.46 9.52 11.33
CA ALA A 137 -10.64 10.92 10.93
C ALA A 137 -12.07 11.24 10.47
N GLY A 138 -12.99 10.27 10.52
CA GLY A 138 -14.39 10.44 10.19
C GLY A 138 -14.71 10.33 8.70
N ALA A 139 -13.80 9.82 7.86
CA ALA A 139 -14.08 9.60 6.44
C ALA A 139 -15.07 8.45 6.21
N ALA A 140 -15.08 7.45 7.07
CA ALA A 140 -16.02 6.33 6.98
C ALA A 140 -16.66 5.98 8.32
N ASN A 141 -17.80 5.29 8.26
CA ASN A 141 -18.49 4.80 9.45
C ASN A 141 -17.79 3.55 10.01
N ARG A 142 -17.31 2.69 9.11
CA ARG A 142 -16.64 1.43 9.43
C ARG A 142 -15.40 1.24 8.56
N CYS A 143 -14.47 0.42 9.02
CA CYS A 143 -13.42 -0.13 8.17
C CYS A 143 -13.20 -1.61 8.47
N VAL A 144 -12.63 -2.31 7.49
CA VAL A 144 -12.13 -3.67 7.67
C VAL A 144 -10.66 -3.71 7.24
N ILE A 145 -9.86 -4.43 8.02
CA ILE A 145 -8.40 -4.41 7.96
C ILE A 145 -7.84 -5.84 7.89
N PRO A 146 -6.63 -6.06 7.33
CA PRO A 146 -6.04 -7.40 7.22
C PRO A 146 -5.80 -8.09 8.55
N GLU A 147 -5.59 -7.34 9.64
CA GLU A 147 -5.28 -7.87 10.97
C GLU A 147 -6.46 -8.58 11.63
N TYR A 148 -7.69 -8.36 11.16
CA TYR A 148 -8.89 -8.94 11.75
C TYR A 148 -9.80 -9.56 10.71
N LYS A 149 -10.05 -10.87 10.84
CA LYS A 149 -11.06 -11.58 10.05
C LYS A 149 -12.44 -11.13 10.49
N PHE A 150 -13.08 -10.27 9.71
CA PHE A 150 -14.36 -9.69 10.09
C PHE A 150 -15.53 -10.62 9.80
N ASN A 151 -16.67 -10.37 10.45
CA ASN A 151 -17.92 -11.06 10.15
C ASN A 151 -18.77 -10.21 9.19
N ILE A 152 -19.07 -10.71 8.00
CA ILE A 152 -19.76 -9.95 6.96
C ILE A 152 -21.22 -9.63 7.32
N GLN A 153 -21.89 -10.51 8.08
CA GLN A 153 -23.24 -10.28 8.60
C GLN A 153 -23.22 -9.12 9.61
N LYS A 154 -22.26 -9.12 10.53
CA LYS A 154 -22.12 -8.05 11.52
C LYS A 154 -21.77 -6.72 10.87
N LEU A 155 -20.88 -6.72 9.86
CA LEU A 155 -20.60 -5.52 9.09
C LEU A 155 -21.86 -4.98 8.42
N THR A 156 -22.68 -5.85 7.82
CA THR A 156 -23.94 -5.46 7.16
C THR A 156 -24.94 -4.87 8.14
N GLU A 157 -25.11 -5.49 9.31
CA GLU A 157 -25.97 -4.99 10.39
C GLU A 157 -25.57 -3.57 10.80
N LEU A 158 -24.28 -3.38 11.11
CA LEU A 158 -23.74 -2.10 11.55
C LEU A 158 -23.86 -1.02 10.48
N LEU A 159 -23.52 -1.33 9.22
CA LEU A 159 -23.65 -0.36 8.13
C LEU A 159 -25.11 0.01 7.85
N THR A 160 -26.02 -0.95 7.96
CA THR A 160 -27.46 -0.68 7.80
C THR A 160 -27.96 0.25 8.90
N HIS A 161 -27.53 0.02 10.15
CA HIS A 161 -27.80 0.91 11.26
C HIS A 161 -27.24 2.33 10.99
N ASP A 162 -25.96 2.43 10.65
CA ASP A 162 -25.30 3.72 10.38
C ASP A 162 -25.99 4.49 9.24
N ARG A 163 -26.42 3.77 8.20
CA ARG A 163 -27.18 4.33 7.07
C ARG A 163 -28.51 4.89 7.53
N ASN A 164 -29.22 4.18 8.41
CA ASN A 164 -30.54 4.57 8.84
C ASN A 164 -30.53 5.79 9.77
N GLU A 165 -29.48 5.95 10.56
CA GLU A 165 -29.22 7.14 11.40
C GLU A 165 -28.77 8.37 10.59
N ASN A 166 -28.23 8.16 9.39
CA ASN A 166 -27.84 9.24 8.50
C ASN A 166 -29.09 9.86 7.81
N PRO A 167 -29.33 11.19 7.92
CA PRO A 167 -30.46 11.84 7.24
C PRO A 167 -30.48 11.68 5.72
N SER A 168 -29.30 11.55 5.10
CA SER A 168 -29.16 11.30 3.65
C SER A 168 -29.10 9.80 3.31
N LYS A 169 -29.40 8.92 4.27
CA LYS A 169 -29.56 7.47 4.09
C LYS A 169 -28.39 6.79 3.37
N TYR A 170 -27.15 7.14 3.71
CA TYR A 170 -25.95 6.44 3.23
C TYR A 170 -25.03 6.06 4.40
N ALA A 171 -24.22 5.03 4.21
CA ALA A 171 -23.12 4.68 5.11
C ALA A 171 -21.88 4.31 4.30
N VAL A 172 -20.70 4.57 4.86
CA VAL A 172 -19.42 4.38 4.20
C VAL A 172 -18.59 3.32 4.92
N VAL A 173 -17.97 2.44 4.14
CA VAL A 173 -16.96 1.49 4.62
C VAL A 173 -15.69 1.57 3.81
N LEU A 174 -14.55 1.66 4.49
CA LEU A 174 -13.23 1.46 3.87
C LEU A 174 -12.82 -0.01 3.99
N VAL A 175 -12.45 -0.61 2.87
CA VAL A 175 -12.05 -2.02 2.80
C VAL A 175 -10.58 -2.06 2.38
N SER A 176 -9.70 -2.47 3.29
CA SER A 176 -8.31 -2.69 2.95
C SER A 176 -8.16 -3.88 1.99
N GLU A 177 -7.30 -3.79 0.98
CA GLU A 177 -7.14 -4.83 -0.06
C GLU A 177 -6.73 -6.21 0.51
N GLY A 178 -6.09 -6.22 1.68
CA GLY A 178 -5.72 -7.44 2.41
C GLY A 178 -6.78 -7.96 3.38
N ALA A 179 -7.92 -7.27 3.53
CA ALA A 179 -8.96 -7.69 4.46
C ALA A 179 -9.60 -9.03 4.05
N THR A 180 -10.00 -9.82 5.06
CA THR A 180 -10.69 -11.10 4.86
C THR A 180 -11.84 -11.24 5.84
N PHE A 181 -12.85 -12.03 5.50
CA PHE A 181 -13.98 -12.31 6.40
C PHE A 181 -14.12 -13.80 6.69
N GLU A 182 -14.79 -14.11 7.81
CA GLU A 182 -15.07 -15.47 8.26
C GLU A 182 -15.75 -16.30 7.16
N GLY A 183 -15.19 -17.47 6.87
CA GLY A 183 -15.70 -18.35 5.79
C GLY A 183 -15.37 -17.89 4.36
N GLY A 184 -14.67 -16.77 4.18
CA GLY A 184 -14.10 -16.34 2.91
C GLY A 184 -12.60 -16.69 2.81
N GLU A 185 -12.15 -17.10 1.62
CA GLU A 185 -10.72 -17.17 1.30
C GLU A 185 -10.20 -15.79 0.86
N MET A 186 -8.87 -15.57 0.92
CA MET A 186 -8.26 -14.36 0.37
C MET A 186 -8.56 -14.25 -1.13
N VAL A 187 -9.11 -13.11 -1.54
CA VAL A 187 -9.42 -12.84 -2.95
C VAL A 187 -8.16 -12.35 -3.66
N PHE A 188 -7.65 -13.16 -4.58
CA PHE A 188 -6.59 -12.76 -5.49
C PHE A 188 -7.23 -12.34 -6.82
N THR A 189 -6.98 -11.11 -7.28
CA THR A 189 -7.55 -10.63 -8.56
C THR A 189 -7.01 -11.41 -9.76
N ASN A 190 -5.80 -11.98 -9.65
CA ASN A 190 -5.20 -12.89 -10.63
C ASN A 190 -4.08 -13.72 -9.96
N ALA A 191 -3.89 -14.97 -10.41
CA ALA A 191 -2.78 -15.83 -9.98
C ALA A 191 -1.38 -15.36 -10.46
N THR A 192 -1.30 -14.21 -11.14
CA THR A 192 -0.04 -13.61 -11.56
C THR A 192 0.66 -13.00 -10.35
N LYS A 193 1.76 -13.64 -9.95
CA LYS A 193 2.69 -13.09 -8.96
C LYS A 193 3.52 -11.98 -9.60
N ASP A 194 3.79 -10.90 -8.88
CA ASP A 194 4.73 -9.88 -9.33
C ASP A 194 6.19 -10.39 -9.28
N ALA A 195 7.14 -9.55 -9.70
CA ALA A 195 8.56 -9.90 -9.75
C ALA A 195 9.17 -10.29 -8.39
N TYR A 196 8.53 -9.90 -7.28
CA TYR A 196 8.92 -10.25 -5.91
C TYR A 196 8.13 -11.46 -5.36
N GLY A 197 7.25 -12.04 -6.17
CA GLY A 197 6.48 -13.23 -5.81
C GLY A 197 5.16 -12.92 -5.09
N HIS A 198 4.77 -11.64 -4.96
CA HIS A 198 3.52 -11.28 -4.33
C HIS A 198 2.33 -11.49 -5.27
N ALA A 199 1.28 -12.15 -4.79
CA ALA A 199 0.04 -12.28 -5.54
C ALA A 199 -0.66 -10.92 -5.64
N LYS A 200 -1.29 -10.64 -6.79
CA LYS A 200 -2.03 -9.40 -6.98
C LYS A 200 -3.32 -9.43 -6.15
N LEU A 201 -3.32 -8.68 -5.05
CA LEU A 201 -4.52 -8.44 -4.24
C LEU A 201 -5.44 -7.40 -4.88
N GLY A 202 -6.66 -7.36 -4.38
CA GLY A 202 -7.74 -6.47 -4.83
C GLY A 202 -9.01 -7.25 -5.18
N GLY A 203 -10.13 -6.54 -5.29
CA GLY A 203 -11.44 -7.16 -5.57
C GLY A 203 -12.20 -7.61 -4.33
N ILE A 204 -11.61 -7.50 -3.13
CA ILE A 204 -12.34 -7.70 -1.88
C ILE A 204 -13.48 -6.66 -1.73
N GLY A 205 -13.29 -5.44 -2.23
CA GLY A 205 -14.35 -4.43 -2.25
C GLY A 205 -15.55 -4.85 -3.09
N ASP A 206 -15.34 -5.55 -4.22
CA ASP A 206 -16.42 -6.09 -5.06
C ASP A 206 -17.18 -7.19 -4.30
N LEU A 207 -16.45 -8.15 -3.71
CA LEU A 207 -17.04 -9.24 -2.92
C LEU A 207 -17.82 -8.72 -1.70
N VAL A 208 -17.26 -7.75 -0.98
CA VAL A 208 -17.96 -7.09 0.14
C VAL A 208 -19.21 -6.39 -0.37
N SER A 209 -19.14 -5.68 -1.50
CA SER A 209 -20.31 -5.01 -2.08
C SER A 209 -21.44 -5.97 -2.43
N GLU A 210 -21.12 -7.10 -3.05
CA GLU A 210 -22.10 -8.16 -3.36
C GLU A 210 -22.75 -8.70 -2.08
N LYS A 211 -21.94 -9.02 -1.06
CA LYS A 211 -22.44 -9.55 0.21
C LYS A 211 -23.27 -8.56 1.00
N LEU A 212 -22.89 -7.27 1.02
CA LEU A 212 -23.70 -6.23 1.65
C LEU A 212 -25.08 -6.13 0.99
N LYS A 213 -25.13 -6.17 -0.34
CA LYS A 213 -26.41 -6.14 -1.07
C LYS A 213 -27.27 -7.37 -0.79
N GLU A 214 -26.67 -8.57 -0.78
CA GLU A 214 -27.33 -9.84 -0.47
C GLU A 214 -27.90 -9.87 0.96
N LEU A 215 -27.15 -9.39 1.94
CA LEU A 215 -27.47 -9.51 3.36
C LEU A 215 -28.30 -8.35 3.91
N SER A 216 -28.25 -7.18 3.26
CA SER A 216 -28.97 -5.97 3.72
C SER A 216 -30.48 -6.15 3.92
N PRO A 217 -31.24 -6.97 3.15
CA PRO A 217 -32.65 -7.23 3.43
C PRO A 217 -32.92 -7.73 4.85
N ASN A 218 -32.00 -8.50 5.44
CA ASN A 218 -32.13 -9.04 6.79
C ASN A 218 -32.14 -7.94 7.86
N TYR A 219 -31.57 -6.78 7.55
CA TYR A 219 -31.42 -5.64 8.47
C TYR A 219 -32.18 -4.40 8.01
N ASN A 220 -32.80 -4.43 6.82
CA ASN A 220 -33.47 -3.29 6.19
C ASN A 220 -34.92 -3.62 5.78
N ASN A 221 -35.68 -4.24 6.70
CA ASN A 221 -37.10 -4.55 6.52
C ASN A 221 -37.40 -5.33 5.20
N GLY A 222 -36.54 -6.28 4.87
CA GLY A 222 -36.68 -7.10 3.65
C GLY A 222 -36.30 -6.41 2.35
N ARG A 223 -35.81 -5.15 2.38
CA ARG A 223 -35.42 -4.41 1.16
C ARG A 223 -33.89 -4.39 0.99
N PRO A 224 -33.37 -4.72 -0.20
CA PRO A 224 -31.94 -4.61 -0.46
C PRO A 224 -31.50 -3.14 -0.49
N ILE A 225 -30.26 -2.90 -0.07
CA ILE A 225 -29.57 -1.62 -0.20
C ILE A 225 -28.50 -1.78 -1.28
N ASP A 226 -28.55 -0.91 -2.30
CA ASP A 226 -27.54 -0.88 -3.35
C ASP A 226 -26.22 -0.28 -2.86
N VAL A 227 -25.15 -0.59 -3.59
CA VAL A 227 -23.78 -0.20 -3.26
C VAL A 227 -23.17 0.64 -4.38
N ILE A 228 -22.44 1.68 -4.02
CA ILE A 228 -21.45 2.32 -4.89
C ILE A 228 -20.09 1.78 -4.45
N ASN A 229 -19.40 1.08 -5.35
CA ASN A 229 -18.06 0.58 -5.10
C ASN A 229 -17.03 1.39 -5.89
N GLN A 230 -15.91 1.74 -5.27
CA GLN A 230 -14.75 2.34 -5.95
C GLN A 230 -13.45 1.78 -5.40
N LYS A 231 -12.49 1.51 -6.30
CA LYS A 231 -11.12 1.14 -5.93
C LYS A 231 -10.25 2.38 -6.03
N LEU A 232 -9.78 2.90 -4.90
CA LEU A 232 -8.97 4.12 -4.90
C LEU A 232 -7.59 3.84 -5.48
N GLY A 233 -6.98 2.70 -5.13
CA GLY A 233 -5.77 2.17 -5.75
C GLY A 233 -4.73 3.25 -6.11
N TYR A 234 -4.37 3.34 -7.38
CA TYR A 234 -3.32 4.25 -7.86
C TYR A 234 -3.61 5.75 -7.64
N LEU A 235 -4.87 6.15 -7.44
CA LEU A 235 -5.26 7.56 -7.29
C LEU A 235 -4.70 8.19 -6.00
N VAL A 236 -4.44 7.38 -4.98
CA VAL A 236 -3.87 7.81 -3.70
C VAL A 236 -2.35 7.67 -3.62
N ARG A 237 -1.72 7.11 -4.68
CA ARG A 237 -0.26 6.85 -4.73
C ARG A 237 0.52 7.94 -5.49
N GLY A 238 -0.16 8.67 -6.38
CA GLY A 238 0.44 9.71 -7.22
C GLY A 238 -0.12 11.10 -6.94
N GLY A 239 0.51 12.12 -7.55
CA GLY A 239 0.13 13.51 -7.40
C GLY A 239 0.98 14.26 -6.37
N ASP A 240 0.53 15.44 -5.98
CA ASP A 240 1.25 16.30 -5.04
C ASP A 240 1.16 15.79 -3.60
N PRO A 241 2.27 15.86 -2.85
CA PRO A 241 2.29 15.52 -1.44
C PRO A 241 1.46 16.51 -0.62
N ASP A 242 0.95 16.06 0.52
CA ASP A 242 0.41 16.96 1.52
C ASP A 242 1.52 17.70 2.29
N ALA A 243 1.15 18.51 3.28
CA ALA A 243 2.11 19.29 4.05
C ALA A 243 3.15 18.41 4.77
N THR A 244 2.71 17.31 5.40
CA THR A 244 3.59 16.39 6.12
C THR A 244 4.57 15.72 5.17
N ASP A 245 4.09 15.14 4.07
CA ASP A 245 4.92 14.51 3.05
C ASP A 245 5.73 15.49 2.19
N SER A 246 5.50 16.79 2.32
CA SER A 246 6.38 17.84 1.75
C SER A 246 7.58 18.13 2.64
N ILE A 247 7.47 17.89 3.95
CA ILE A 247 8.49 18.27 4.95
C ILE A 247 9.31 17.04 5.37
N VAL A 248 8.65 15.93 5.69
CA VAL A 248 9.27 14.74 6.26
C VAL A 248 10.37 14.14 5.36
N PRO A 249 10.22 14.05 4.03
CA PRO A 249 11.29 13.58 3.17
C PRO A 249 12.58 14.43 3.24
N MET A 250 12.46 15.74 3.46
CA MET A 250 13.62 16.62 3.66
C MET A 250 14.36 16.27 4.96
N ALA A 251 13.62 16.01 6.03
CA ALA A 251 14.21 15.56 7.30
C ALA A 251 14.91 14.20 7.14
N TYR A 252 14.27 13.24 6.47
CA TYR A 252 14.89 11.94 6.17
C TYR A 252 16.18 12.09 5.36
N GLY A 253 16.19 12.93 4.33
CA GLY A 253 17.37 13.18 3.51
C GLY A 253 18.53 13.81 4.29
N ASN A 254 18.23 14.83 5.11
CA ASN A 254 19.25 15.48 5.95
C ASN A 254 19.84 14.51 6.98
N LEU A 255 19.00 13.72 7.66
CA LEU A 255 19.45 12.72 8.62
C LEU A 255 20.29 11.62 7.98
N ALA A 256 19.90 11.17 6.78
CA ALA A 256 20.69 10.20 6.02
C ALA A 256 22.07 10.76 5.67
N LEU A 257 22.14 12.03 5.24
CA LEU A 257 23.41 12.70 4.94
C LEU A 257 24.28 12.88 6.18
N ASP A 258 23.70 13.26 7.32
CA ASP A 258 24.44 13.40 8.58
C ASP A 258 25.06 12.06 9.03
N ILE A 259 24.36 10.94 8.82
CA ILE A 259 24.88 9.59 9.11
C ILE A 259 26.05 9.27 8.18
N ILE A 260 25.92 9.57 6.89
CA ILE A 260 26.98 9.38 5.88
C ILE A 260 28.22 10.22 6.22
N LEU A 261 28.06 11.50 6.57
CA LEU A 261 29.15 12.39 6.94
C LEU A 261 29.92 11.92 8.19
N LYS A 262 29.27 11.15 9.07
CA LYS A 262 29.90 10.50 10.23
C LYS A 262 30.60 9.17 9.88
N GLY A 263 30.59 8.76 8.60
CA GLY A 263 31.13 7.49 8.14
C GLY A 263 30.30 6.28 8.57
N ILE A 264 29.04 6.48 9.00
CA ILE A 264 28.17 5.41 9.47
C ILE A 264 27.34 4.89 8.28
N HIS A 265 27.20 3.57 8.17
CA HIS A 265 26.36 2.90 7.18
C HIS A 265 25.75 1.61 7.73
N GLY A 266 24.90 0.95 6.93
CA GLY A 266 24.10 -0.20 7.37
C GLY A 266 23.02 0.20 8.37
N ARG A 267 22.35 1.34 8.12
CA ARG A 267 21.29 1.89 8.98
C ARG A 267 20.04 2.23 8.18
N LEU A 268 18.88 2.11 8.82
CA LEU A 268 17.61 2.67 8.36
C LEU A 268 17.37 3.96 9.15
N VAL A 269 17.10 5.06 8.45
CA VAL A 269 16.64 6.29 9.11
C VAL A 269 15.19 6.08 9.52
N VAL A 270 14.86 6.33 10.77
CA VAL A 270 13.51 6.13 11.33
C VAL A 270 13.05 7.39 12.05
N LEU A 271 11.73 7.61 12.05
CA LEU A 271 11.07 8.58 12.91
C LEU A 271 10.29 7.82 13.98
N LYS A 272 10.34 8.32 15.22
CA LYS A 272 9.64 7.82 16.39
C LYS A 272 9.07 8.98 17.19
#